data_AF-A0A6G0T8Q9-F1
#
_entry.id   AF-A0A6G0T8Q9-F1
#
_cell.length_a   1.000
_cell.length_b   1.000
_cell.length_c   1.000
_cell.angle_alpha   90.00
_cell.angle_beta   90.00
_cell.angle_gamma   90.00
#
_symmetry.space_group_name_H-M   'P 1'
#
loop_
_entity.id
_entity.type
_entity.pdbx_description
1 polymer ?
#
loop_
_entity_poly.entity_id
_entity_poly.type
_entity_poly.pdbx_seq_one_letter_code
_entity_poly.pdbx_strand_id
1 'polypeptide(L)'
;MPKVRVSKAGKAKNYVLEFPNEHFQTDGEILYCSACEKSVSIEQRYLVVQHIGTAKHKESKIRRQKFKQQFFASTTSSENTIKLLETRKMSLVQSLGLIEEAEKCIEQVQGPLGVEVKEKMRSVLHKNPGLDCLKLIRDTHCEMNEVTLPTELTPFDIANIKFAPITSVEVERSFSRYKSILRPNRRSFNFENLRMYGCTRLQ
;
A
#
# COMPACT_ATOMS: atom_id res chain seq x y z
N MET A 1 38.71 -15.14 35.26
CA MET A 1 38.32 -14.63 33.92
C MET A 1 38.44 -13.11 33.92
N PRO A 2 39.22 -12.47 33.03
CA PRO A 2 39.28 -11.01 32.96
C PRO A 2 37.97 -10.47 32.36
N LYS A 3 37.34 -9.49 33.02
CA LYS A 3 36.18 -8.77 32.45
C LYS A 3 36.66 -7.95 31.25
N VAL A 4 36.42 -8.45 30.04
CA VAL A 4 36.67 -7.74 28.79
C VAL A 4 35.89 -6.42 28.84
N ARG A 5 36.59 -5.28 28.74
CA ARG A 5 35.97 -3.96 28.69
C ARG A 5 35.22 -3.83 27.37
N VAL A 6 33.90 -3.99 27.41
CA VAL A 6 33.02 -3.76 26.25
C VAL A 6 33.12 -2.29 25.85
N SER A 7 33.41 -2.02 24.57
CA SER A 7 33.47 -0.67 24.00
C SER A 7 32.12 0.05 24.11
N LYS A 8 32.09 1.38 24.05
CA LYS A 8 30.85 2.18 24.08
C LYS A 8 29.85 1.71 23.00
N ALA A 9 30.36 1.41 21.80
CA ALA A 9 29.58 0.82 20.71
C ALA A 9 28.99 -0.55 21.06
N GLY A 10 29.75 -1.42 21.73
CA GLY A 10 29.26 -2.71 22.20
C GLY A 10 28.17 -2.56 23.26
N LYS A 11 28.29 -1.60 24.17
CA LYS A 11 27.28 -1.32 25.20
C LYS A 11 25.96 -0.81 24.60
N ALA A 12 26.03 0.13 23.66
CA ALA A 12 24.83 0.66 23.01
C ALA A 12 24.09 -0.42 22.20
N LYS A 13 24.84 -1.28 21.46
CA LYS A 13 24.26 -2.44 20.76
C LYS A 13 23.63 -3.44 21.72
N ASN A 14 24.26 -3.72 22.87
CA ASN A 14 23.69 -4.61 23.88
C ASN A 14 22.35 -4.08 24.43
N TYR A 15 22.21 -2.77 24.66
CA TYR A 15 20.93 -2.22 25.13
C TYR A 15 19.82 -2.25 24.09
N VAL A 16 20.14 -2.12 22.80
CA VAL A 16 19.14 -2.31 21.72
C VAL A 16 18.64 -3.75 21.70
N LEU A 17 19.52 -4.74 21.93
CA LEU A 17 19.14 -6.16 21.99
C LEU A 17 18.40 -6.53 23.28
N GLU A 18 18.76 -5.90 24.41
CA GLU A 18 18.17 -6.18 25.71
C GLU A 18 16.72 -5.64 25.83
N PHE A 19 16.44 -4.52 25.15
CA PHE A 19 15.13 -3.87 25.17
C PHE A 19 14.48 -3.81 23.78
N PRO A 20 14.14 -4.94 23.15
CA PRO A 20 13.60 -4.97 21.78
C PRO A 20 12.20 -4.32 21.68
N ASN A 21 11.48 -4.26 22.79
CA ASN A 21 10.16 -3.63 22.88
C ASN A 21 10.23 -2.11 23.06
N GLU A 22 11.43 -1.55 23.20
CA GLU A 22 11.69 -0.13 23.33
C GLU A 22 12.34 0.39 22.04
N HIS A 23 11.85 1.51 21.51
CA HIS A 23 12.27 2.03 20.20
C HIS A 23 13.65 2.71 20.24
N PHE A 24 14.68 1.95 20.61
CA PHE A 24 16.06 2.40 20.65
C PHE A 24 16.79 2.18 19.33
N GLN A 25 17.61 3.14 18.95
CA GLN A 25 18.51 3.12 17.80
C GLN A 25 19.92 3.49 18.25
N THR A 26 20.94 3.04 17.53
CA THR A 26 22.32 3.40 17.85
C THR A 26 23.18 3.51 16.61
N ASP A 27 23.98 4.58 16.57
CA ASP A 27 25.03 4.80 15.57
C ASP A 27 26.41 4.35 16.08
N GLY A 28 26.46 3.61 17.19
CA GLY A 28 27.69 3.12 17.82
C GLY A 28 28.31 4.06 18.86
N GLU A 29 27.88 5.33 18.93
CA GLU A 29 28.35 6.28 19.95
C GLU A 29 27.26 6.70 20.94
N ILE A 30 26.02 6.80 20.46
CA ILE A 30 24.86 7.26 21.23
C ILE A 30 23.76 6.19 21.17
N LEU A 31 23.02 6.04 22.28
CA LEU A 31 21.75 5.32 22.30
C LEU A 31 20.63 6.35 22.16
N TYR A 32 19.90 6.31 21.05
CA TYR A 32 18.83 7.25 20.74
C TYR A 32 17.47 6.59 20.96
N CYS A 33 16.58 7.26 21.70
CA CYS A 33 15.20 6.84 21.85
C CYS A 33 14.33 7.53 20.80
N SER A 34 13.88 6.78 19.79
CA SER A 34 12.99 7.31 18.75
C SER A 34 11.61 7.68 19.29
N ALA A 35 11.17 7.11 20.42
CA ALA A 35 9.90 7.48 21.04
C ALA A 35 9.94 8.83 21.76
N CYS A 36 11.09 9.18 22.33
CA CYS A 36 11.28 10.40 23.12
C CYS A 36 12.03 11.52 22.38
N GLU A 37 12.56 11.21 21.19
CA GLU A 37 13.45 12.05 20.38
C GLU A 37 14.67 12.57 21.15
N LYS A 38 15.25 11.72 22.01
CA LYS A 38 16.35 12.09 22.90
C LYS A 38 17.44 11.03 22.94
N SER A 39 18.68 11.50 23.09
CA SER A 39 19.82 10.63 23.46
C SER A 39 19.67 10.18 24.91
N VAL A 40 20.01 8.91 25.16
CA VAL A 40 19.96 8.25 26.45
C VAL A 40 21.39 7.87 26.85
N SER A 41 21.74 8.12 28.12
CA SER A 41 23.08 7.79 28.63
C SER A 41 23.29 6.28 28.63
N ILE A 42 24.43 5.85 28.07
CA ILE A 42 24.87 4.45 28.00
C ILE A 42 25.85 4.09 29.12
N GLU A 43 26.16 5.03 30.02
CA GLU A 43 27.18 4.85 31.06
C GLU A 43 26.80 3.71 32.01
N GLN A 44 25.54 3.70 32.45
CA GLN A 44 25.01 2.71 33.37
C GLN A 44 23.62 2.24 32.96
N ARG A 45 23.35 0.94 33.10
CA ARG A 45 22.07 0.30 32.74
C ARG A 45 20.88 0.94 33.45
N TYR A 46 21.06 1.37 34.70
CA TYR A 46 19.97 1.97 35.48
C TYR A 46 19.44 3.27 34.84
N LEU A 47 20.28 4.05 34.15
CA LEU A 47 19.87 5.28 33.47
C LEU A 47 18.95 4.99 32.28
N VAL A 48 19.22 3.90 31.56
CA VAL A 48 18.36 3.42 30.46
C VAL A 48 17.02 2.94 31.01
N VAL A 49 17.04 2.16 32.09
CA VAL A 49 15.81 1.69 32.76
C VAL A 49 14.99 2.85 33.32
N GLN A 50 15.65 3.85 33.90
CA GLN A 50 15.00 5.06 34.41
C GLN A 50 14.34 5.85 33.27
N HIS A 51 15.00 5.99 32.12
CA HIS A 51 14.41 6.61 30.94
C HIS A 51 13.11 5.91 30.51
N ILE A 52 13.13 4.57 30.41
CA ILE A 52 11.96 3.75 30.07
C ILE A 52 10.83 3.97 31.10
N GLY A 53 11.20 4.15 32.38
CA GLY A 53 10.26 4.40 33.47
C GLY A 53 9.61 5.79 33.48
N THR A 54 10.14 6.76 32.75
CA THR A 54 9.63 8.14 32.76
C THR A 54 8.19 8.24 32.21
N ALA A 55 7.38 9.14 32.79
CA ALA A 55 6.02 9.40 32.31
C ALA A 55 6.00 9.80 30.82
N LYS A 56 6.95 10.65 30.41
CA LYS A 56 7.11 11.06 29.01
C LYS A 56 7.30 9.87 28.07
N HIS A 57 8.15 8.91 28.44
CA HIS A 57 8.39 7.73 27.60
C HIS A 57 7.14 6.85 27.48
N LYS A 58 6.45 6.61 28.60
CA LYS A 58 5.20 5.83 28.62
C LYS A 58 4.11 6.48 27.76
N GLU A 59 3.91 7.79 27.90
CA GLU A 59 2.94 8.55 27.12
C GLU A 59 3.29 8.57 25.63
N SER A 60 4.55 8.82 25.27
CA SER A 60 5.01 8.78 23.88
C SER A 60 4.82 7.40 23.25
N LYS A 61 5.10 6.32 24.00
CA LYS A 61 4.90 4.94 23.55
C LYS A 61 3.43 4.66 23.28
N ILE A 62 2.54 5.03 24.21
CA ILE A 62 1.09 4.87 24.07
C ILE A 62 0.57 5.69 22.88
N ARG A 63 1.01 6.94 22.74
CA ARG A 63 0.63 7.82 21.61
C ARG A 63 1.00 7.20 20.27
N ARG A 64 2.22 6.66 20.15
CA ARG A 64 2.72 6.03 18.92
C ARG A 64 2.07 4.68 18.64
N GLN A 65 1.73 3.90 19.67
CA GLN A 65 0.95 2.66 19.53
C GLN A 65 -0.48 2.94 19.09
N LYS A 66 -1.17 3.94 19.68
CA LYS A 66 -2.50 4.37 19.23
C LYS A 66 -2.49 4.86 17.79
N PHE A 67 -1.49 5.68 17.42
CA PHE A 67 -1.34 6.14 16.04
C PHE A 67 -1.13 4.97 15.06
N LYS A 68 -0.31 3.96 15.42
CA LYS A 68 -0.15 2.74 14.60
C LYS A 68 -1.46 1.95 14.51
N GLN A 69 -2.14 1.67 15.63
CA GLN A 69 -3.39 0.90 15.62
C GLN A 69 -4.51 1.58 14.81
N GLN A 70 -4.61 2.90 14.91
CA GLN A 70 -5.61 3.69 14.19
C GLN A 70 -5.31 3.78 12.68
N PHE A 71 -4.02 3.73 12.30
CA PHE A 71 -3.61 3.66 10.89
C PHE A 71 -3.76 2.25 10.29
N PHE A 72 -3.45 1.18 11.05
CA PHE A 72 -3.57 -0.21 10.60
C PHE A 72 -5.02 -0.70 10.47
N ALA A 73 -5.94 -0.21 11.31
CA ALA A 73 -7.36 -0.54 11.18
C ALA A 73 -7.99 0.00 9.87
N SER A 74 -7.47 1.11 9.33
CA SER A 74 -7.96 1.71 8.09
C SER A 74 -7.24 1.20 6.83
N THR A 75 -5.99 0.74 6.94
CA THR A 75 -5.17 0.30 5.79
C THR A 75 -5.31 -1.18 5.43
N THR A 76 -5.75 -2.03 6.36
CA THR A 76 -5.99 -3.46 6.05
C THR A 76 -7.14 -3.66 5.05
N SER A 77 -8.09 -2.73 4.96
CA SER A 77 -9.12 -2.73 3.91
C SER A 77 -8.52 -2.30 2.56
N SER A 78 -7.76 -1.20 2.50
CA SER A 78 -7.25 -0.66 1.24
C SER A 78 -6.07 -1.44 0.62
N GLU A 79 -5.15 -1.98 1.42
CA GLU A 79 -4.03 -2.79 0.91
C GLU A 79 -4.49 -4.11 0.28
N ASN A 80 -5.53 -4.74 0.85
CA ASN A 80 -6.13 -5.94 0.30
C ASN A 80 -6.92 -5.62 -0.97
N THR A 81 -7.65 -4.50 -1.00
CA THR A 81 -8.34 -4.02 -2.20
C THR A 81 -7.38 -3.74 -3.36
N ILE A 82 -6.24 -3.09 -3.11
CA ILE A 82 -5.24 -2.84 -4.15
C ILE A 82 -4.68 -4.16 -4.68
N LYS A 83 -4.33 -5.12 -3.82
CA LYS A 83 -3.86 -6.46 -4.25
C LYS A 83 -4.92 -7.26 -5.02
N LEU A 84 -6.19 -7.15 -4.62
CA LEU A 84 -7.33 -7.76 -5.31
C LEU A 84 -7.53 -7.14 -6.70
N LEU A 85 -7.49 -5.81 -6.81
CA LEU A 85 -7.54 -5.06 -8.07
C LEU A 85 -6.33 -5.33 -8.98
N GLU A 86 -5.20 -5.77 -8.42
CA GLU A 86 -4.02 -6.21 -9.18
C GLU A 86 -4.09 -7.68 -9.63
N THR A 87 -5.01 -8.47 -9.09
CA THR A 87 -5.14 -9.90 -9.43
C THR A 87 -5.87 -10.04 -10.76
N ARG A 88 -5.32 -10.88 -11.65
CA ARG A 88 -5.88 -11.12 -12.99
C ARG A 88 -7.17 -11.92 -12.90
N LYS A 89 -8.10 -11.63 -13.83
CA LYS A 89 -9.41 -12.30 -14.04
C LYS A 89 -10.58 -11.86 -13.16
N MET A 90 -10.56 -10.62 -12.68
CA MET A 90 -11.74 -10.05 -12.04
C MET A 90 -12.69 -9.47 -13.09
N SER A 91 -14.01 -9.64 -12.91
CA SER A 91 -14.99 -9.01 -13.79
C SER A 91 -15.10 -7.51 -13.49
N LEU A 92 -15.63 -6.74 -14.43
CA LEU A 92 -15.91 -5.32 -14.24
C LEU A 92 -16.82 -5.08 -13.01
N VAL A 93 -17.83 -5.94 -12.82
CA VAL A 93 -18.75 -5.88 -11.67
C VAL A 93 -18.00 -6.02 -10.34
N GLN A 94 -17.14 -7.04 -10.23
CA GLN A 94 -16.36 -7.29 -9.01
C GLN A 94 -15.37 -6.14 -8.74
N SER A 95 -14.71 -5.66 -9.79
CA SER A 95 -13.73 -4.58 -9.70
C SER A 95 -14.34 -3.26 -9.25
N LEU A 96 -15.51 -2.90 -9.80
CA LEU A 96 -16.26 -1.70 -9.39
C LEU A 96 -16.81 -1.85 -7.96
N GLY A 97 -17.27 -3.04 -7.58
CA GLY A 97 -17.73 -3.30 -6.21
C GLY A 97 -16.64 -3.06 -5.16
N LEU A 98 -15.39 -3.43 -5.45
CA LEU A 98 -14.25 -3.14 -4.57
C LEU A 98 -13.95 -1.64 -4.44
N ILE A 99 -14.11 -0.88 -5.53
CA ILE A 99 -13.95 0.58 -5.51
C ILE A 99 -15.05 1.21 -4.65
N GLU A 100 -16.30 0.79 -4.82
CA GLU A 100 -17.44 1.29 -4.03
C GLU A 100 -17.30 0.94 -2.54
N GLU A 101 -16.81 -0.26 -2.22
CA GLU A 101 -16.51 -0.64 -0.84
C GLU A 101 -15.40 0.23 -0.24
N ALA A 102 -14.33 0.49 -0.99
CA ALA A 102 -13.25 1.37 -0.56
C ALA A 102 -13.74 2.82 -0.36
N GLU A 103 -14.57 3.34 -1.27
CA GLU A 103 -15.21 4.65 -1.14
C GLU A 103 -16.03 4.73 0.15
N LYS A 104 -16.83 3.69 0.43
CA LYS A 104 -17.63 3.60 1.65
C LYS A 104 -16.77 3.57 2.91
N CYS A 105 -15.64 2.87 2.90
CA CYS A 105 -14.69 2.87 4.02
C CYS A 105 -14.10 4.28 4.26
N ILE A 106 -13.75 5.01 3.19
CA ILE A 106 -13.18 6.35 3.30
C ILE A 106 -14.24 7.37 3.75
N GLU A 107 -15.49 7.22 3.31
CA GLU A 107 -16.64 8.00 3.77
C GLU A 107 -16.87 7.88 5.29
N GLN A 108 -16.50 6.77 5.93
CA GLN A 108 -16.65 6.57 7.37
C GLN A 108 -15.56 7.23 8.23
N VAL A 109 -14.46 7.71 7.62
CA VAL A 109 -13.34 8.30 8.37
C VAL A 109 -13.75 9.65 8.97
N GLN A 110 -13.51 9.81 10.27
CA GLN A 110 -13.79 11.05 11.02
C GLN A 110 -12.50 11.82 11.34
N GLY A 111 -12.65 13.12 11.61
CA GLY A 111 -11.56 14.01 12.00
C GLY A 111 -11.06 14.91 10.87
N PRO A 112 -10.20 15.90 11.17
CA PRO A 112 -9.76 16.92 10.21
C PRO A 112 -9.02 16.30 9.02
N LEU A 113 -8.14 15.31 9.27
CA LEU A 113 -7.47 14.56 8.22
C LEU A 113 -8.44 13.74 7.36
N GLY A 114 -9.54 13.24 7.95
CA GLY A 114 -10.57 12.51 7.21
C GLY A 114 -11.30 13.38 6.19
N VAL A 115 -11.52 14.66 6.50
CA VAL A 115 -12.12 15.62 5.56
C VAL A 115 -11.21 15.81 4.34
N GLU A 116 -9.92 16.06 4.56
CA GLU A 116 -8.95 16.23 3.47
C GLU A 116 -8.87 14.98 2.57
N VAL A 117 -8.85 13.78 3.18
CA VAL A 117 -8.81 12.51 2.43
C VAL A 117 -10.07 12.32 1.59
N LYS A 118 -11.26 12.64 2.14
CA LYS A 118 -12.54 12.55 1.42
C LYS A 118 -12.59 13.53 0.25
N GLU A 119 -12.19 14.77 0.46
CA GLU A 119 -12.12 15.77 -0.61
C GLU A 119 -11.15 15.34 -1.72
N LYS A 120 -9.98 14.81 -1.33
CA LYS A 120 -9.01 14.31 -2.30
C LYS A 120 -9.58 13.15 -3.11
N MET A 121 -10.24 12.20 -2.46
CA MET A 121 -10.90 11.07 -3.14
C MET A 121 -11.94 11.57 -4.14
N ARG A 122 -12.87 12.44 -3.71
CA ARG A 122 -13.89 13.02 -4.60
C ARG A 122 -13.27 13.77 -5.78
N SER A 123 -12.21 14.55 -5.53
CA SER A 123 -11.50 15.28 -6.59
C SER A 123 -10.86 14.34 -7.61
N VAL A 124 -10.27 13.22 -7.18
CA VAL A 124 -9.67 12.22 -8.07
C VAL A 124 -10.75 11.51 -8.89
N LEU A 125 -11.86 11.11 -8.27
CA LEU A 125 -12.95 10.42 -8.97
C LEU A 125 -13.62 11.33 -10.00
N HIS A 126 -13.91 12.58 -9.63
CA HIS A 126 -14.55 13.54 -10.54
C HIS A 126 -13.70 13.89 -11.77
N LYS A 127 -12.36 13.83 -11.65
CA LYS A 127 -11.44 14.03 -12.78
C LYS A 127 -11.39 12.85 -13.75
N ASN A 128 -12.01 11.73 -13.41
CA ASN A 128 -12.01 10.50 -14.21
C ASN A 128 -13.44 10.16 -14.68
N PRO A 129 -14.00 10.89 -15.66
CA PRO A 129 -15.35 10.63 -16.18
C PRO A 129 -15.51 9.24 -16.80
N GLY A 130 -14.39 8.63 -17.24
CA GLY A 130 -14.40 7.25 -17.74
C GLY A 130 -14.87 6.22 -16.70
N LEU A 131 -14.75 6.51 -15.40
CA LEU A 131 -15.29 5.65 -14.35
C LEU A 131 -16.82 5.59 -14.40
N ASP A 132 -17.49 6.71 -14.70
CA ASP A 132 -18.94 6.77 -14.82
C ASP A 132 -19.42 5.99 -16.05
N CYS A 133 -18.68 6.05 -17.16
CA CYS A 133 -18.94 5.20 -18.33
C CYS A 133 -18.81 3.72 -18.00
N LEU A 134 -17.82 3.32 -17.19
CA LEU A 134 -17.67 1.92 -16.76
C LEU A 134 -18.80 1.46 -15.83
N LYS A 135 -19.31 2.33 -14.96
CA LYS A 135 -20.50 2.05 -14.15
C LYS A 135 -21.73 1.82 -15.04
N LEU A 136 -21.89 2.63 -16.08
CA LEU A 136 -22.95 2.48 -17.08
C LEU A 136 -22.90 1.13 -17.83
N ILE A 137 -21.69 0.72 -18.23
CA ILE A 137 -21.44 -0.55 -18.90
C ILE A 137 -21.73 -1.73 -17.95
N ARG A 138 -21.36 -1.61 -16.67
CA ARG A 138 -21.71 -2.61 -15.65
C ARG A 138 -23.23 -2.76 -15.52
N ASP A 139 -23.96 -1.66 -15.49
CA ASP A 139 -25.41 -1.68 -15.27
C ASP A 139 -26.15 -2.30 -16.47
N THR A 140 -25.62 -2.12 -17.69
CA THR A 140 -26.10 -2.82 -18.90
C THR A 140 -25.79 -4.32 -18.89
N HIS A 141 -24.66 -4.75 -18.31
CA HIS A 141 -24.37 -6.17 -18.09
C HIS A 141 -25.26 -6.84 -17.03
N CYS A 142 -25.86 -6.06 -16.13
CA CYS A 142 -26.73 -6.55 -15.05
C CYS A 142 -28.23 -6.49 -15.38
N GLU A 143 -28.63 -6.14 -16.61
CA GLU A 143 -30.03 -6.02 -17.07
C GLU A 143 -30.90 -5.07 -16.21
N MET A 144 -30.29 -4.09 -15.53
CA MET A 144 -31.00 -3.34 -14.50
C MET A 144 -31.76 -2.11 -14.97
N ASN A 145 -31.64 -1.64 -16.22
CA ASN A 145 -32.51 -0.61 -16.84
C ASN A 145 -32.17 -0.42 -18.33
N GLU A 146 -33.09 0.18 -19.11
CA GLU A 146 -32.77 0.78 -20.42
C GLU A 146 -31.85 1.98 -20.21
N VAL A 147 -30.56 1.76 -20.38
CA VAL A 147 -29.52 2.76 -20.17
C VAL A 147 -29.05 3.27 -21.52
N THR A 148 -29.18 4.58 -21.77
CA THR A 148 -28.63 5.25 -22.95
C THR A 148 -27.11 5.29 -22.85
N LEU A 149 -26.46 4.32 -23.50
CA LEU A 149 -25.01 4.31 -23.68
C LEU A 149 -24.58 5.47 -24.59
N PRO A 150 -23.35 5.98 -24.45
CA PRO A 150 -22.75 6.87 -25.45
C PRO A 150 -22.83 6.20 -26.82
N THR A 151 -23.28 6.94 -27.83
CA THR A 151 -23.59 6.49 -29.21
C THR A 151 -22.43 5.78 -29.93
N GLU A 152 -21.24 5.74 -29.32
CA GLU A 152 -19.99 5.23 -29.88
C GLU A 152 -19.67 3.79 -29.47
N LEU A 153 -20.37 3.19 -28.50
CA LEU A 153 -20.09 1.83 -28.02
C LEU A 153 -20.98 0.79 -28.71
N THR A 154 -20.36 -0.15 -29.44
CA THR A 154 -21.09 -1.27 -30.02
C THR A 154 -21.35 -2.37 -28.99
N PRO A 155 -22.37 -3.23 -29.18
CA PRO A 155 -22.58 -4.41 -28.33
C PRO A 155 -21.36 -5.33 -28.21
N PHE A 156 -20.52 -5.34 -29.25
CA PHE A 156 -19.26 -6.09 -29.26
C PHE A 156 -18.23 -5.47 -28.30
N ASP A 157 -18.11 -4.14 -28.27
CA ASP A 157 -17.22 -3.43 -27.35
C ASP A 157 -17.63 -3.67 -25.90
N ILE A 158 -18.93 -3.65 -25.62
CA ILE A 158 -19.50 -3.91 -24.29
C ILE A 158 -19.14 -5.32 -23.81
N ALA A 159 -19.25 -6.32 -24.69
CA ALA A 159 -18.88 -7.70 -24.37
C ALA A 159 -17.39 -7.83 -24.02
N ASN A 160 -16.52 -7.10 -24.73
CA ASN A 160 -15.06 -7.10 -24.49
C ASN A 160 -14.66 -6.35 -23.21
N ILE A 161 -15.44 -5.35 -22.78
CA ILE A 161 -15.16 -4.57 -21.56
C ILE A 161 -15.49 -5.34 -20.27
N LYS A 162 -16.23 -6.45 -20.36
CA LYS A 162 -16.63 -7.30 -19.20
C LYS A 162 -15.47 -7.69 -18.28
N PHE A 163 -14.27 -7.87 -18.83
CA PHE A 163 -13.06 -8.26 -18.11
C PHE A 163 -11.94 -7.22 -18.25
N ALA A 164 -12.26 -6.00 -18.70
CA ALA A 164 -11.26 -4.96 -18.87
C ALA A 164 -10.70 -4.53 -17.49
N PRO A 165 -9.37 -4.46 -17.35
CA PRO A 165 -8.75 -3.99 -16.12
C PRO A 165 -9.05 -2.49 -15.92
N ILE A 166 -9.57 -2.13 -14.75
CA ILE A 166 -9.91 -0.74 -14.39
C ILE A 166 -8.66 0.02 -13.92
N THR A 167 -7.60 -0.68 -13.51
CA THR A 167 -6.35 -0.07 -13.01
C THR A 167 -5.31 0.06 -14.12
N SER A 168 -4.65 1.21 -14.20
CA SER A 168 -3.54 1.47 -15.15
C SER A 168 -2.28 0.63 -14.86
N VAL A 169 -2.23 -0.05 -13.71
CA VAL A 169 -1.10 -0.90 -13.29
C VAL A 169 -0.86 -2.04 -14.28
N GLU A 170 -1.92 -2.59 -14.89
CA GLU A 170 -1.78 -3.61 -15.95
C GLU A 170 -1.14 -3.03 -17.21
N VAL A 171 -1.49 -1.79 -17.58
CA VAL A 171 -0.91 -1.07 -18.72
C VAL A 171 0.58 -0.79 -18.47
N GLU A 172 0.95 -0.32 -17.28
CA GLU A 172 2.36 -0.07 -16.94
C GLU A 172 3.20 -1.36 -16.87
N ARG A 173 2.67 -2.43 -16.28
CA ARG A 173 3.35 -3.73 -16.24
C ARG A 173 3.49 -4.33 -17.63
N SER A 174 2.47 -4.22 -18.49
CA SER A 174 2.55 -4.67 -19.88
C SER A 174 3.56 -3.85 -20.68
N PHE A 175 3.59 -2.52 -20.54
CA PHE A 175 4.65 -1.69 -21.13
C PHE A 175 6.05 -2.02 -20.61
N SER A 176 6.21 -2.38 -19.33
CA SER A 176 7.49 -2.83 -18.79
C SER A 176 7.93 -4.18 -19.40
N ARG A 177 6.98 -5.12 -19.58
CA ARG A 177 7.22 -6.38 -20.29
C ARG A 177 7.53 -6.13 -21.77
N TYR A 178 6.80 -5.27 -22.45
CA TYR A 178 7.09 -4.88 -23.83
C TYR A 178 8.45 -4.21 -23.94
N LYS A 179 8.83 -3.33 -23.00
CA LYS A 179 10.19 -2.79 -22.92
C LYS A 179 11.23 -3.89 -22.76
N SER A 180 10.98 -4.96 -22.01
CA SER A 180 11.92 -6.09 -21.95
C SER A 180 12.03 -6.88 -23.26
N ILE A 181 10.94 -6.99 -24.02
CA ILE A 181 10.87 -7.66 -25.33
C ILE A 181 11.50 -6.79 -26.43
N LEU A 182 11.29 -5.47 -26.38
CA LEU A 182 11.70 -4.47 -27.37
C LEU A 182 13.06 -3.82 -27.06
N ARG A 183 13.71 -4.18 -25.94
CA ARG A 183 15.08 -3.72 -25.63
C ARG A 183 16.01 -4.16 -26.77
N PRO A 184 16.99 -3.32 -27.16
CA PRO A 184 17.95 -3.65 -28.20
C PRO A 184 19.02 -4.62 -27.66
N ASN A 185 18.60 -5.76 -27.12
CA ASN A 185 19.48 -6.80 -26.59
C ASN A 185 19.13 -8.17 -27.20
N ARG A 186 19.54 -8.33 -28.46
CA ARG A 186 19.91 -9.56 -29.20
C ARG A 186 19.08 -10.85 -29.00
N ARG A 187 17.78 -10.76 -28.73
CA ARG A 187 16.87 -11.89 -29.02
C ARG A 187 16.03 -11.51 -30.23
N SER A 188 16.12 -12.29 -31.30
CA SER A 188 15.25 -12.14 -32.45
C SER A 188 13.79 -12.16 -32.00
N PHE A 189 12.97 -11.31 -32.61
CA PHE A 189 11.52 -11.23 -32.42
C PHE A 189 10.82 -12.45 -33.05
N ASN A 190 11.23 -13.66 -32.65
CA ASN A 190 10.66 -14.91 -33.11
C ASN A 190 9.54 -15.37 -32.17
N PHE A 191 8.63 -16.17 -32.72
CA PHE A 191 7.41 -16.60 -32.03
C PHE A 191 7.70 -17.37 -30.73
N GLU A 192 8.80 -18.14 -30.68
CA GLU A 192 9.24 -18.87 -29.51
C GLU A 192 9.72 -17.95 -28.38
N ASN A 193 10.47 -16.88 -28.69
CA ASN A 193 10.84 -15.89 -27.68
C ASN A 193 9.63 -15.10 -27.19
N LEU A 194 8.68 -14.77 -28.07
CA LEU A 194 7.42 -14.13 -27.69
C LEU A 194 6.58 -15.01 -26.77
N ARG A 195 6.56 -16.34 -26.99
CA ARG A 195 5.84 -17.29 -26.13
C ARG A 195 6.32 -17.26 -24.69
N MET A 196 7.61 -17.04 -24.46
CA MET A 196 8.19 -16.91 -23.11
C MET A 196 7.67 -15.69 -22.33
N TYR A 197 7.21 -14.65 -23.01
CA TYR A 197 6.75 -13.40 -22.37
C TYR A 197 5.24 -13.15 -22.51
N GLY A 198 4.58 -13.73 -23.53
CA GLY A 198 3.17 -13.51 -23.86
C GLY A 198 2.20 -14.60 -23.35
N CYS A 199 2.71 -15.77 -22.94
CA CYS A 199 1.84 -16.87 -22.52
C CYS A 199 1.55 -16.81 -21.01
N THR A 200 0.73 -15.85 -20.57
CA THR A 200 -0.14 -16.15 -19.42
C THR A 200 -1.27 -17.03 -19.93
N ARG A 201 -1.14 -18.33 -19.67
CA ARG A 201 -2.18 -19.34 -19.82
C ARG A 201 -3.50 -18.75 -19.32
N LEU A 202 -4.43 -18.52 -20.25
CA LEU A 202 -5.86 -18.60 -19.97
C LEU A 202 -6.14 -20.06 -19.62
N GLN A 203 -6.07 -20.39 -18.33
CA GLN A 203 -6.77 -21.51 -17.69
C GLN A 203 -7.50 -20.91 -16.51
#